data_AF-B5RHR0-F1
#
_entry.id   AF-B5RHR0-F1
#
_cell.length_a   1.000
_cell.length_b   1.000
_cell.length_c   1.000
_cell.angle_alpha   90.00
_cell.angle_beta   90.00
_cell.angle_gamma   90.00
#
_symmetry.space_group_name_H-M   'P 1'
#
loop_
_entity.id
_entity.type
_entity.pdbx_description
1 polymer ?
#
loop_
_entity_poly.entity_id
_entity_poly.type
_entity_poly.pdbx_seq_one_letter_code
_entity_poly.pdbx_strand_id
1 'polypeptide(L)'
;WAMWQALQKHRKQPYNKAYCASEQMTKPMKPFSFDDKFNLNSVTRAHARPDSVFDYEKLGYTYDDLKFDGKSISELHDIVERRKQSDRVFVNFLLHGMGTSGDVHFSVCKTDDDCVKAGLFFILGSDLEMPWAFDRNFKYDITAALKKLGIVLDKDPFFLKIAIVAVNGTTLSNDVIPTPTLSYVPAAGASRQEGADRAGAPGIRKNVNALSPSEIENLRDALRKVMEDGSERGYQEIASYHGLPAKYNTPDGQSMACCLHGMANFPHWHRLYTKQMEDALVLKGARLGIPYWDWTVPFQSLPHLVTDTDNNPFYQGDVAFMNTKTSRDPVPNLFQDPQYGEKSFFYRQVLFALEQTDYCDFEIQFEMSHNAIHSWVGGSSPYSMSTLHYTSYDPLFYLHHSNTDRLWAIWQA
;
A
#
# COMPACT_ATOMS: atom_id res chain seq x y z
N TRP A 1 9.62 -16.88 15.44
CA TRP A 1 11.00 -16.39 15.22
C TRP A 1 11.62 -16.95 13.94
N ALA A 2 11.70 -18.27 13.74
CA ALA A 2 12.18 -18.86 12.47
C ALA A 2 11.47 -18.30 11.22
N MET A 3 10.15 -18.16 11.27
CA MET A 3 9.34 -17.45 10.26
C MET A 3 9.85 -16.04 9.94
N TRP A 4 10.17 -15.24 10.96
CA TRP A 4 10.69 -13.89 10.77
C TRP A 4 12.06 -13.91 10.09
N GLN A 5 12.92 -14.87 10.43
CA GLN A 5 14.23 -15.01 9.78
C GLN A 5 14.09 -15.42 8.31
N ALA A 6 13.16 -16.34 8.00
CA ALA A 6 12.82 -16.70 6.63
C ALA A 6 12.29 -15.47 5.85
N LEU A 7 11.46 -14.64 6.47
CA LEU A 7 10.98 -13.39 5.89
C LEU A 7 12.11 -12.37 5.67
N GLN A 8 13.08 -12.27 6.60
CA GLN A 8 14.26 -11.43 6.43
C GLN A 8 15.16 -11.92 5.29
N LYS A 9 15.34 -13.24 5.18
CA LYS A 9 16.06 -13.87 4.06
C LYS A 9 15.37 -13.57 2.72
N HIS A 10 14.04 -13.65 2.66
CA HIS A 10 13.25 -13.26 1.50
C HIS A 10 13.45 -11.77 1.14
N ARG A 11 13.50 -10.89 2.15
CA ARG A 11 13.80 -9.45 2.00
C ARG A 11 15.26 -9.14 1.65
N LYS A 12 16.13 -10.15 1.55
CA LYS A 12 17.58 -10.00 1.36
C LYS A 12 18.25 -9.16 2.47
N GLN A 13 17.70 -9.23 3.67
CA GLN A 13 18.21 -8.55 4.87
C GLN A 13 18.97 -9.53 5.77
N PRO A 14 19.87 -9.05 6.64
CA PRO A 14 20.49 -9.88 7.68
C PRO A 14 19.41 -10.59 8.52
N TYR A 15 19.53 -11.92 8.63
CA TYR A 15 18.58 -12.79 9.34
C TYR A 15 19.23 -13.58 10.49
N ASN A 16 20.56 -13.64 10.50
CA ASN A 16 21.39 -14.36 11.47
C ASN A 16 22.26 -13.43 12.33
N LYS A 17 21.94 -12.15 12.36
CA LYS A 17 22.65 -11.12 13.13
C LYS A 17 21.66 -10.09 13.64
N ALA A 18 21.97 -9.51 14.80
CA ALA A 18 21.27 -8.35 15.35
C ALA A 18 22.25 -7.19 15.54
N TYR A 19 21.78 -5.98 15.23
CA TYR A 19 22.55 -4.74 15.40
C TYR A 19 22.19 -3.99 16.69
N CYS A 20 21.29 -4.55 17.50
CA CYS A 20 20.94 -4.06 18.82
C CYS A 20 21.47 -5.01 19.91
N ALA A 21 21.46 -4.55 21.16
CA ALA A 21 21.76 -5.36 22.34
C ALA A 21 23.11 -6.11 22.27
N SER A 22 24.13 -5.56 21.60
CA SER A 22 25.42 -6.24 21.37
C SER A 22 26.10 -6.70 22.66
N GLU A 23 25.96 -5.94 23.74
CA GLU A 23 26.46 -6.33 25.06
C GLU A 23 25.79 -7.61 25.58
N GLN A 24 24.48 -7.75 25.39
CA GLN A 24 23.74 -8.96 25.80
C GLN A 24 24.04 -10.13 24.85
N MET A 25 24.16 -9.87 23.55
CA MET A 25 24.42 -10.88 22.53
C MET A 25 25.77 -11.59 22.69
N THR A 26 26.74 -10.96 23.37
CA THR A 26 28.08 -11.53 23.60
C THR A 26 28.20 -12.28 24.93
N LYS A 27 27.27 -12.06 25.88
CA LYS A 27 27.27 -12.71 27.19
C LYS A 27 26.61 -14.09 27.10
N PRO A 28 27.29 -15.18 27.51
CA PRO A 28 26.67 -16.50 27.58
C PRO A 28 25.46 -16.51 28.53
N MET A 29 24.32 -17.01 28.04
CA MET A 29 23.07 -17.11 28.77
C MET A 29 23.18 -18.14 29.90
N LYS A 30 22.75 -17.76 31.10
CA LYS A 30 22.53 -18.70 32.21
C LYS A 30 21.10 -19.25 32.14
N PRO A 31 20.85 -20.50 32.53
CA PRO A 31 21.81 -21.47 33.07
C PRO A 31 22.59 -22.26 32.01
N PHE A 32 22.38 -22.01 30.71
CA PHE A 32 22.97 -22.81 29.63
C PHE A 32 24.49 -22.83 29.60
N SER A 33 25.12 -21.73 30.03
CA SER A 33 26.58 -21.58 30.13
C SER A 33 27.23 -22.21 31.36
N PHE A 34 26.45 -22.80 32.27
CA PHE A 34 27.00 -23.53 33.39
C PHE A 34 27.72 -24.81 32.93
N ASP A 35 28.59 -25.34 33.79
CA ASP A 35 29.41 -26.50 33.47
C ASP A 35 28.57 -27.76 33.22
N ASP A 36 29.26 -28.83 32.84
CA ASP A 36 28.67 -30.13 32.55
C ASP A 36 28.06 -30.83 33.78
N LYS A 37 28.24 -30.31 34.99
CA LYS A 37 27.54 -30.79 36.19
C LYS A 37 26.14 -30.19 36.32
N PHE A 38 25.95 -28.96 35.84
CA PHE A 38 24.66 -28.26 35.91
C PHE A 38 23.83 -28.41 34.64
N ASN A 39 24.45 -28.26 33.48
CA ASN A 39 23.78 -28.45 32.20
C ASN A 39 24.37 -29.69 31.53
N LEU A 40 23.66 -30.82 31.52
CA LEU A 40 24.14 -32.07 30.91
C LEU A 40 24.11 -32.04 29.37
N ASN A 41 23.34 -31.13 28.76
CA ASN A 41 23.16 -31.07 27.31
C ASN A 41 24.29 -30.28 26.61
N SER A 42 25.18 -30.99 25.91
CA SER A 42 26.35 -30.42 25.24
C SER A 42 26.00 -29.43 24.13
N VAL A 43 24.90 -29.64 23.41
CA VAL A 43 24.45 -28.73 22.35
C VAL A 43 24.08 -27.38 22.96
N THR A 44 23.25 -27.37 24.00
CA THR A 44 22.84 -26.11 24.64
C THR A 44 24.00 -25.39 25.34
N ARG A 45 24.99 -26.12 25.87
CA ARG A 45 26.23 -25.51 26.39
C ARG A 45 27.04 -24.85 25.29
N ALA A 46 27.23 -25.54 24.16
CA ALA A 46 27.97 -25.01 23.01
C ALA A 46 27.28 -23.78 22.39
N HIS A 47 25.95 -23.74 22.45
CA HIS A 47 25.12 -22.65 21.94
C HIS A 47 24.61 -21.69 23.02
N ALA A 48 25.31 -21.60 24.16
CA ALA A 48 24.87 -20.74 25.27
C ALA A 48 24.93 -19.24 24.94
N ARG A 49 25.65 -18.81 23.89
CA ARG A 49 25.67 -17.41 23.47
C ARG A 49 24.51 -17.09 22.54
N PRO A 50 23.78 -15.97 22.73
CA PRO A 50 22.64 -15.61 21.88
C PRO A 50 22.98 -15.48 20.38
N ASP A 51 24.18 -15.03 20.04
CA ASP A 51 24.63 -14.91 18.64
C ASP A 51 24.72 -16.26 17.91
N SER A 52 24.93 -17.35 18.64
CA SER A 52 25.06 -18.70 18.10
C SER A 52 23.72 -19.42 17.87
N VAL A 53 22.61 -18.85 18.34
CA VAL A 53 21.27 -19.49 18.27
C VAL A 53 20.35 -18.89 17.22
N PHE A 54 20.77 -17.86 16.48
CA PHE A 54 19.98 -17.35 15.36
C PHE A 54 19.72 -18.44 14.32
N ASP A 55 20.74 -19.22 13.97
CA ASP A 55 20.59 -20.30 13.01
C ASP A 55 20.09 -21.56 13.72
N TYR A 56 18.78 -21.71 13.75
CA TYR A 56 18.14 -22.83 14.45
C TYR A 56 18.45 -24.19 13.83
N GLU A 57 18.83 -24.25 12.54
CA GLU A 57 19.21 -25.50 11.88
C GLU A 57 20.51 -26.07 12.49
N LYS A 58 21.40 -25.19 13.00
CA LYS A 58 22.60 -25.61 13.74
C LYS A 58 22.29 -26.26 15.09
N LEU A 59 21.09 -26.05 15.62
CA LEU A 59 20.61 -26.71 16.83
C LEU A 59 20.06 -28.12 16.53
N GLY A 60 20.03 -28.53 15.26
CA GLY A 60 19.67 -29.88 14.84
C GLY A 60 18.17 -30.13 14.69
N TYR A 61 17.36 -29.09 14.51
CA TYR A 61 15.92 -29.22 14.26
C TYR A 61 15.46 -28.36 13.08
N THR A 62 14.36 -28.79 12.47
CA THR A 62 13.63 -28.07 11.42
C THR A 62 12.14 -28.06 11.76
N TYR A 63 11.37 -27.24 11.05
CA TYR A 63 9.91 -27.28 11.09
C TYR A 63 9.38 -28.00 9.85
N ASP A 64 8.26 -28.68 10.00
CA ASP A 64 7.51 -29.32 8.90
C ASP A 64 7.02 -28.28 7.89
N ASP A 65 6.54 -27.12 8.37
CA ASP A 65 6.32 -25.95 7.54
C ASP A 65 6.69 -24.62 8.23
N LEU A 66 6.86 -23.60 7.38
CA LEU A 66 6.90 -22.21 7.80
C LEU A 66 5.79 -21.46 7.08
N LYS A 67 4.55 -21.70 7.51
CA LYS A 67 3.37 -20.95 7.06
C LYS A 67 2.75 -20.13 8.18
N PHE A 68 2.21 -18.96 7.83
CA PHE A 68 1.44 -18.12 8.75
C PHE A 68 0.02 -18.00 8.21
N ASP A 69 -0.96 -18.55 8.92
CA ASP A 69 -2.36 -18.59 8.44
C ASP A 69 -2.48 -19.20 7.01
N GLY A 70 -1.78 -20.31 6.81
CA GLY A 70 -1.67 -21.01 5.52
C GLY A 70 -0.86 -20.28 4.44
N LYS A 71 -0.40 -19.05 4.69
CA LYS A 71 0.37 -18.24 3.74
C LYS A 71 1.85 -18.61 3.76
N SER A 72 2.42 -18.71 2.57
CA SER A 72 3.86 -18.81 2.34
C SER A 72 4.59 -17.53 2.75
N ILE A 73 5.93 -17.59 2.79
CA ILE A 73 6.78 -16.44 3.11
C ILE A 73 6.55 -15.27 2.13
N SER A 74 6.37 -15.56 0.84
CA SER A 74 6.14 -14.54 -0.19
C SER A 74 4.79 -13.85 0.02
N GLU A 75 3.72 -14.63 0.21
CA GLU A 75 2.39 -14.08 0.44
C GLU A 75 2.33 -13.26 1.74
N LEU A 76 3.01 -13.72 2.79
CA LEU A 76 3.14 -12.97 4.03
C LEU A 76 3.90 -11.65 3.82
N HIS A 77 4.94 -11.64 2.98
CA HIS A 77 5.65 -10.41 2.61
C HIS A 77 4.70 -9.43 1.92
N ASP A 78 3.93 -9.88 0.94
CA ASP A 78 2.99 -9.06 0.19
C ASP A 78 1.90 -8.47 1.08
N ILE A 79 1.36 -9.27 2.03
CA ILE A 79 0.41 -8.78 3.03
C ILE A 79 1.04 -7.69 3.89
N VAL A 80 2.28 -7.87 4.34
CA VAL A 80 2.98 -6.87 5.16
C VAL A 80 3.24 -5.59 4.37
N GLU A 81 3.66 -5.66 3.11
CA GLU A 81 3.87 -4.48 2.29
C GLU A 81 2.55 -3.76 1.99
N ARG A 82 1.47 -4.50 1.66
CA ARG A 82 0.13 -3.93 1.49
C ARG A 82 -0.34 -3.17 2.73
N ARG A 83 -0.09 -3.71 3.93
CA ARG A 83 -0.41 -3.01 5.19
C ARG A 83 0.37 -1.71 5.37
N LYS A 84 1.57 -1.58 4.80
CA LYS A 84 2.35 -0.33 4.83
C LYS A 84 1.86 0.69 3.80
N GLN A 85 1.03 0.33 2.85
CA GLN A 85 0.44 1.26 1.86
C GLN A 85 -0.73 2.09 2.42
N SER A 86 -1.06 1.91 3.71
CA SER A 86 -2.09 2.69 4.39
C SER A 86 -1.52 3.44 5.59
N ASP A 87 -2.07 4.63 5.81
CA ASP A 87 -1.79 5.44 7.00
C ASP A 87 -2.21 4.70 8.26
N ARG A 88 -1.34 4.73 9.27
CA ARG A 88 -1.58 4.07 10.55
C ARG A 88 -1.21 4.94 11.72
N VAL A 89 -1.99 4.82 12.79
CA VAL A 89 -1.77 5.50 14.05
C VAL A 89 -1.48 4.47 15.12
N PHE A 90 -0.38 4.68 15.84
CA PHE A 90 0.04 3.80 16.91
C PHE A 90 0.06 4.52 18.25
N VAL A 91 -0.36 3.80 19.28
CA VAL A 91 -0.04 4.11 20.67
C VAL A 91 1.26 3.40 21.01
N ASN A 92 2.18 4.12 21.60
CA ASN A 92 3.53 3.68 21.92
C ASN A 92 3.68 3.62 23.43
N PHE A 93 3.88 2.41 23.96
CA PHE A 93 4.08 2.15 25.38
C PHE A 93 5.56 1.86 25.65
N LEU A 94 6.16 2.61 26.57
CA LEU A 94 7.50 2.28 27.10
C LEU A 94 7.31 1.36 28.30
N LEU A 95 7.68 0.08 28.18
CA LEU A 95 7.40 -0.91 29.24
C LEU A 95 8.67 -1.26 30.02
N HIS A 96 8.48 -1.52 31.30
CA HIS A 96 9.47 -2.06 32.22
C HIS A 96 8.84 -3.09 33.15
N GLY A 97 9.68 -3.86 33.84
CA GLY A 97 9.24 -4.82 34.85
C GLY A 97 8.43 -4.12 35.94
N MET A 98 7.31 -4.73 36.32
CA MET A 98 6.38 -4.20 37.32
C MET A 98 6.29 -5.07 38.57
N GLY A 99 7.10 -6.13 38.67
CA GLY A 99 7.16 -7.04 39.82
C GLY A 99 5.95 -7.97 39.95
N THR A 100 5.01 -7.91 39.02
CA THR A 100 3.82 -8.78 38.95
C THR A 100 3.38 -8.95 37.51
N SER A 101 2.48 -9.89 37.27
CA SER A 101 1.85 -10.07 35.95
C SER A 101 0.54 -9.30 35.90
N GLY A 102 0.15 -8.84 34.71
CA GLY A 102 -1.08 -8.09 34.56
C GLY A 102 -1.43 -7.71 33.13
N ASP A 103 -2.66 -7.24 33.02
CA ASP A 103 -3.36 -6.94 31.78
C ASP A 103 -3.48 -5.42 31.67
N VAL A 104 -3.05 -4.87 30.54
CA VAL A 104 -3.17 -3.44 30.24
C VAL A 104 -4.29 -3.26 29.22
N HIS A 105 -5.41 -2.76 29.71
CA HIS A 105 -6.56 -2.40 28.89
C HIS A 105 -6.50 -0.93 28.55
N PHE A 106 -6.78 -0.58 27.29
CA PHE A 106 -6.91 0.82 26.93
C PHE A 106 -8.00 1.07 25.88
N SER A 107 -8.61 2.24 26.01
CA SER A 107 -9.68 2.74 25.16
C SER A 107 -9.30 4.10 24.60
N VAL A 108 -9.74 4.37 23.37
CA VAL A 108 -9.70 5.71 22.77
C VAL A 108 -11.02 6.39 23.09
N CYS A 109 -10.97 7.64 23.54
CA CYS A 109 -12.15 8.40 23.96
C CYS A 109 -12.15 9.79 23.31
N LYS A 110 -13.33 10.21 22.81
CA LYS A 110 -13.56 11.59 22.35
C LYS A 110 -14.02 12.48 23.51
N THR A 111 -14.90 11.93 24.35
CA THR A 111 -15.34 12.50 25.63
C THR A 111 -15.32 11.41 26.69
N ASP A 112 -15.61 11.73 27.95
CA ASP A 112 -15.61 10.72 29.02
C ASP A 112 -16.62 9.59 28.82
N ASP A 113 -17.73 9.89 28.13
CA ASP A 113 -18.83 8.97 27.87
C ASP A 113 -18.75 8.31 26.48
N ASP A 114 -17.94 8.84 25.56
CA ASP A 114 -17.77 8.32 24.20
C ASP A 114 -16.39 7.69 24.01
N CYS A 115 -16.32 6.40 24.37
CA CYS A 115 -15.09 5.60 24.35
C CYS A 115 -15.26 4.30 23.57
N VAL A 116 -14.25 3.95 22.77
CA VAL A 116 -14.13 2.65 22.10
C VAL A 116 -12.92 1.90 22.66
N LYS A 117 -13.13 0.64 23.05
CA LYS A 117 -12.04 -0.28 23.42
C LYS A 117 -11.06 -0.40 22.26
N ALA A 118 -9.81 -0.01 22.50
CA ALA A 118 -8.80 0.10 21.46
C ALA A 118 -7.83 -1.10 21.46
N GLY A 119 -7.50 -1.61 22.65
CA GLY A 119 -6.63 -2.79 22.74
C GLY A 119 -6.45 -3.36 24.13
N LEU A 120 -5.75 -4.48 24.15
CA LEU A 120 -5.34 -5.23 25.33
C LEU A 120 -3.95 -5.82 25.04
N PHE A 121 -3.03 -5.66 25.98
CA PHE A 121 -1.77 -6.40 25.98
C PHE A 121 -1.41 -6.83 27.41
N PHE A 122 -0.45 -7.76 27.49
CA PHE A 122 -0.12 -8.45 28.73
C PHE A 122 1.34 -8.20 29.08
N ILE A 123 1.61 -8.02 30.37
CA ILE A 123 2.97 -7.97 30.92
C ILE A 123 3.10 -9.15 31.88
N LEU A 124 4.11 -9.99 31.63
CA LEU A 124 4.46 -11.09 32.52
C LEU A 124 5.58 -10.62 33.45
N GLY A 125 5.40 -10.84 34.74
CA GLY A 125 6.36 -10.48 35.77
C GLY A 125 6.09 -11.20 37.08
N SER A 126 7.09 -11.20 37.96
CA SER A 126 7.01 -11.74 39.33
C SER A 126 8.00 -11.00 40.23
N ASP A 127 7.89 -11.21 41.54
CA ASP A 127 8.84 -10.71 42.54
C ASP A 127 10.27 -11.24 42.34
N LEU A 128 10.43 -12.37 41.66
CA LEU A 128 11.72 -12.97 41.31
C LEU A 128 12.25 -12.57 39.92
N GLU A 129 11.57 -11.68 39.20
CA GLU A 129 12.01 -11.28 37.87
C GLU A 129 13.33 -10.48 37.91
N MET A 130 14.20 -10.68 36.92
CA MET A 130 15.33 -9.78 36.74
C MET A 130 14.79 -8.42 36.28
N PRO A 131 15.24 -7.29 36.85
CA PRO A 131 14.82 -5.97 36.39
C PRO A 131 15.07 -5.79 34.89
N TRP A 132 14.06 -5.31 34.18
CA TRP A 132 14.15 -5.07 32.74
C TRP A 132 13.36 -3.82 32.35
N ALA A 133 13.78 -3.20 31.25
CA ALA A 133 13.06 -2.16 30.54
C ALA A 133 13.32 -2.33 29.04
N PHE A 134 12.31 -2.11 28.20
CA PHE A 134 12.54 -2.09 26.76
C PHE A 134 13.31 -0.84 26.36
N ASP A 135 14.24 -0.98 25.41
CA ASP A 135 14.98 0.15 24.82
C ASP A 135 14.11 0.99 23.88
N ARG A 136 12.98 0.45 23.44
CA ARG A 136 12.06 1.05 22.47
C ARG A 136 10.61 0.79 22.87
N ASN A 137 9.73 1.65 22.38
CA ASN A 137 8.31 1.54 22.67
C ASN A 137 7.67 0.33 21.97
N PHE A 138 6.84 -0.40 22.72
CA PHE A 138 5.86 -1.32 22.17
C PHE A 138 4.76 -0.52 21.46
N LYS A 139 4.51 -0.83 20.18
CA LYS A 139 3.53 -0.10 19.37
C LYS A 139 2.27 -0.92 19.19
N TYR A 140 1.11 -0.31 19.43
CA TYR A 140 -0.20 -0.90 19.18
C TYR A 140 -0.98 -0.05 18.18
N ASP A 141 -1.51 -0.68 17.13
CA ASP A 141 -2.25 -0.02 16.06
C ASP A 141 -3.68 0.32 16.51
N ILE A 142 -4.02 1.60 16.58
CA ILE A 142 -5.35 2.11 16.99
C ILE A 142 -6.14 2.69 15.82
N THR A 143 -5.65 2.52 14.59
CA THR A 143 -6.26 3.11 13.39
C THR A 143 -7.73 2.73 13.24
N ALA A 144 -8.07 1.46 13.52
CA ALA A 144 -9.46 1.00 13.46
C ALA A 144 -10.35 1.60 14.56
N ALA A 145 -9.82 1.79 15.76
CA ALA A 145 -10.57 2.40 16.87
C ALA A 145 -10.88 3.88 16.58
N LEU A 146 -9.91 4.62 16.04
CA LEU A 146 -10.09 6.01 15.62
C LEU A 146 -11.13 6.13 14.50
N LYS A 147 -11.04 5.26 13.47
CA LYS A 147 -12.04 5.21 12.39
C LYS A 147 -13.45 4.93 12.93
N LYS A 148 -13.59 4.01 13.88
CA LYS A 148 -14.88 3.67 14.48
C LYS A 148 -15.52 4.82 15.25
N LEU A 149 -14.71 5.66 15.90
CA LEU A 149 -15.15 6.88 16.58
C LEU A 149 -15.32 8.08 15.63
N GLY A 150 -14.99 7.93 14.34
CA GLY A 150 -15.00 9.04 13.39
C GLY A 150 -14.02 10.15 13.73
N ILE A 151 -12.91 9.84 14.43
CA ILE A 151 -11.90 10.82 14.81
C ILE A 151 -11.03 11.16 13.60
N VAL A 152 -10.96 12.44 13.26
CA VAL A 152 -10.03 12.99 12.27
C VAL A 152 -8.82 13.60 13.00
N LEU A 153 -7.63 13.02 12.81
CA LEU A 153 -6.44 13.28 13.64
C LEU A 153 -6.00 14.76 13.76
N ASP A 154 -6.24 15.57 12.73
CA ASP A 154 -5.86 16.97 12.66
C ASP A 154 -6.94 17.92 13.23
N LYS A 155 -8.13 17.42 13.51
CA LYS A 155 -9.30 18.25 13.88
C LYS A 155 -9.90 17.87 15.22
N ASP A 156 -9.97 16.58 15.50
CA ASP A 156 -10.66 16.04 16.67
C ASP A 156 -9.67 15.74 17.80
N PRO A 157 -9.78 16.40 18.96
CA PRO A 157 -9.04 15.98 20.14
C PRO A 157 -9.57 14.62 20.62
N PHE A 158 -8.66 13.78 21.11
CA PHE A 158 -8.99 12.52 21.78
C PHE A 158 -7.96 12.22 22.86
N PHE A 159 -8.32 11.35 23.79
CA PHE A 159 -7.43 10.88 24.85
C PHE A 159 -7.57 9.39 25.08
N LEU A 160 -6.61 8.82 25.83
CA LEU A 160 -6.56 7.40 26.15
C LEU A 160 -6.98 7.17 27.60
N LYS A 161 -7.92 6.26 27.83
CA LYS A 161 -8.19 5.70 29.17
C LYS A 161 -7.46 4.38 29.30
N ILE A 162 -6.57 4.28 30.28
CA ILE A 162 -5.78 3.08 30.56
C ILE A 162 -6.21 2.53 31.91
N ALA A 163 -6.33 1.21 31.99
CA ALA A 163 -6.54 0.46 33.21
C ALA A 163 -5.57 -0.72 33.24
N ILE A 164 -4.76 -0.80 34.30
CA ILE A 164 -3.81 -1.87 34.52
C ILE A 164 -4.37 -2.77 35.61
N VAL A 165 -4.59 -4.04 35.32
CA VAL A 165 -5.16 -5.02 36.26
C VAL A 165 -4.12 -6.11 36.48
N ALA A 166 -3.61 -6.22 37.70
CA ALA A 166 -2.72 -7.32 38.06
C ALA A 166 -3.48 -8.66 38.07
N VAL A 167 -2.77 -9.77 37.91
CA VAL A 167 -3.36 -11.13 37.86
C VAL A 167 -4.18 -11.48 39.11
N ASN A 168 -3.88 -10.88 40.25
CA ASN A 168 -4.66 -11.03 41.50
C ASN A 168 -5.97 -10.21 41.52
N GLY A 169 -6.29 -9.48 40.45
CA GLY A 169 -7.48 -8.64 40.30
C GLY A 169 -7.32 -7.20 40.83
N THR A 170 -6.18 -6.83 41.41
CA THR A 170 -5.98 -5.46 41.89
C THR A 170 -5.69 -4.51 40.73
N THR A 171 -6.39 -3.38 40.68
CA THR A 171 -6.06 -2.29 39.74
C THR A 171 -4.80 -1.57 40.22
N LEU A 172 -3.79 -1.52 39.37
CA LEU A 172 -2.55 -0.81 39.63
C LEU A 172 -2.68 0.67 39.24
N SER A 173 -1.85 1.53 39.83
CA SER A 173 -1.78 2.94 39.41
C SER A 173 -1.34 3.02 37.95
N ASN A 174 -1.87 4.00 37.21
CA ASN A 174 -1.43 4.29 35.85
C ASN A 174 0.02 4.78 35.80
N ASP A 175 0.58 5.24 36.90
CA ASP A 175 2.00 5.65 36.99
C ASP A 175 2.99 4.47 36.93
N VAL A 176 2.49 3.22 37.01
CA VAL A 176 3.31 2.00 36.89
C VAL A 176 3.90 1.86 35.49
N ILE A 177 3.28 2.50 34.48
CA ILE A 177 3.82 2.55 33.11
C ILE A 177 3.87 4.02 32.70
N PRO A 178 4.98 4.49 32.10
CA PRO A 178 5.07 5.83 31.53
C PRO A 178 3.89 6.16 30.61
N THR A 179 3.47 7.43 30.63
CA THR A 179 2.38 7.91 29.77
C THR A 179 2.66 7.54 28.30
N PRO A 180 1.73 6.87 27.62
CA PRO A 180 1.94 6.46 26.25
C PRO A 180 2.02 7.66 25.32
N THR A 181 2.76 7.50 24.23
CA THR A 181 2.88 8.52 23.18
C THR A 181 2.17 8.06 21.91
N LEU A 182 1.79 8.99 21.05
CA LEU A 182 1.18 8.69 19.75
C LEU A 182 2.21 8.82 18.64
N SER A 183 2.15 7.93 17.64
CA SER A 183 2.89 8.11 16.40
C SER A 183 2.02 7.82 15.19
N TYR A 184 2.01 8.75 14.25
CA TYR A 184 1.45 8.55 12.92
C TYR A 184 2.54 8.03 11.98
N VAL A 185 2.23 6.97 11.26
CA VAL A 185 3.10 6.35 10.25
C VAL A 185 2.37 6.48 8.91
N PRO A 186 2.85 7.34 7.99
CA PRO A 186 2.21 7.50 6.68
C PRO A 186 2.38 6.25 5.83
N ALA A 187 1.53 6.11 4.82
CA ALA A 187 1.68 5.11 3.77
C ALA A 187 3.09 5.19 3.12
N ALA A 188 3.72 4.02 2.92
CA ALA A 188 5.02 3.93 2.28
C ALA A 188 4.96 4.49 0.85
N GLY A 189 5.77 5.50 0.55
CA GLY A 189 5.78 6.20 -0.75
C GLY A 189 4.97 7.51 -0.79
N ALA A 190 4.23 7.84 0.28
CA ALA A 190 3.58 9.13 0.41
C ALA A 190 4.63 10.22 0.72
N SER A 191 5.19 10.83 -0.32
CA SER A 191 5.77 12.16 -0.18
C SER A 191 4.61 13.12 0.10
N ARG A 192 4.42 13.51 1.37
CA ARG A 192 3.66 14.73 1.67
C ARG A 192 4.47 15.87 1.10
N GLN A 193 4.15 16.30 -0.12
CA GLN A 193 4.40 17.69 -0.45
C GLN A 193 3.64 18.49 0.62
N GLU A 194 4.36 19.31 1.38
CA GLU A 194 3.81 20.39 2.20
C GLU A 194 3.12 21.43 1.29
N GLY A 195 2.09 21.00 0.58
CA GLY A 195 0.97 21.86 0.28
C GLY A 195 0.06 21.73 1.48
N ALA A 196 -0.24 22.84 2.14
CA ALA A 196 -1.47 22.96 2.92
C ALA A 196 -2.61 22.23 2.20
N ASP A 197 -3.64 21.79 2.94
CA ASP A 197 -4.97 21.53 2.42
C ASP A 197 -5.43 22.72 1.54
N ARG A 198 -4.93 22.81 0.30
CA ARG A 198 -5.70 23.31 -0.81
C ARG A 198 -6.74 22.24 -0.96
N ALA A 199 -7.80 22.38 -0.17
CA ALA A 199 -9.05 21.66 -0.30
C ALA A 199 -9.18 21.28 -1.76
N GLY A 200 -9.11 19.97 -2.07
CA GLY A 200 -9.02 19.45 -3.43
C GLY A 200 -9.83 20.35 -4.35
N ALA A 201 -9.14 21.18 -5.11
CA ALA A 201 -9.81 22.09 -6.00
C ALA A 201 -10.27 21.20 -7.17
N PRO A 202 -11.55 21.25 -7.57
CA PRO A 202 -12.00 20.54 -8.75
C PRO A 202 -11.02 20.78 -9.91
N GLY A 203 -10.44 19.70 -10.45
CA GLY A 203 -9.48 19.75 -11.55
C GLY A 203 -8.00 19.57 -11.20
N ILE A 204 -7.60 19.46 -9.92
CA ILE A 204 -6.21 19.07 -9.59
C ILE A 204 -6.05 17.55 -9.70
N ARG A 205 -5.16 17.09 -10.57
CA ARG A 205 -4.72 15.69 -10.67
C ARG A 205 -3.48 15.47 -9.81
N LYS A 206 -3.54 14.52 -8.88
CA LYS A 206 -2.48 14.22 -7.90
C LYS A 206 -1.87 12.85 -8.15
N ASN A 207 -0.62 12.63 -7.72
CA ASN A 207 0.00 11.31 -7.80
C ASN A 207 -0.82 10.31 -6.96
N VAL A 208 -1.16 9.16 -7.55
CA VAL A 208 -1.94 8.10 -6.89
C VAL A 208 -1.33 7.61 -5.57
N ASN A 209 0.01 7.62 -5.45
CA ASN A 209 0.73 7.19 -4.24
C ASN A 209 0.73 8.26 -3.12
N ALA A 210 0.28 9.48 -3.41
CA ALA A 210 0.19 10.59 -2.46
C ALA A 210 -1.25 10.90 -2.02
N LEU A 211 -2.22 10.07 -2.42
CA LEU A 211 -3.62 10.23 -2.02
C LEU A 211 -3.79 9.91 -0.54
N SER A 212 -4.51 10.79 0.17
CA SER A 212 -4.96 10.56 1.53
C SER A 212 -6.13 9.57 1.57
N PRO A 213 -6.40 8.93 2.72
CA PRO A 213 -7.54 8.02 2.86
C PRO A 213 -8.89 8.67 2.49
N SER A 214 -9.11 9.95 2.84
CA SER A 214 -10.33 10.67 2.47
C SER A 214 -10.44 10.95 0.98
N GLU A 215 -9.32 11.20 0.29
CA GLU A 215 -9.29 11.37 -1.16
C GLU A 215 -9.60 10.05 -1.88
N ILE A 216 -9.05 8.93 -1.39
CA ILE A 216 -9.33 7.57 -1.91
C ILE A 216 -10.82 7.25 -1.78
N GLU A 217 -11.40 7.43 -0.60
CA GLU A 217 -12.83 7.12 -0.38
C GLU A 217 -13.75 8.02 -1.20
N ASN A 218 -13.43 9.31 -1.35
CA ASN A 218 -14.19 10.22 -2.21
C ASN A 218 -14.14 9.82 -3.68
N LEU A 219 -12.96 9.44 -4.19
CA LEU A 219 -12.81 8.96 -5.57
C LEU A 219 -13.56 7.64 -5.79
N ARG A 220 -13.51 6.71 -4.84
CA ARG A 220 -14.26 5.45 -4.89
C ARG A 220 -15.77 5.70 -4.94
N ASP A 221 -16.29 6.53 -4.05
CA ASP A 221 -17.71 6.87 -4.02
C ASP A 221 -18.17 7.54 -5.33
N ALA A 222 -17.39 8.50 -5.84
CA ALA A 222 -17.69 9.17 -7.10
C ALA A 222 -17.67 8.20 -8.29
N LEU A 223 -16.64 7.34 -8.40
CA LEU A 223 -16.54 6.37 -9.49
C LEU A 223 -17.70 5.37 -9.46
N ARG A 224 -18.08 4.89 -8.27
CA ARG A 224 -19.24 3.99 -8.11
C ARG A 224 -20.51 4.62 -8.67
N LYS A 225 -20.76 5.89 -8.34
CA LYS A 225 -21.91 6.64 -8.86
C LYS A 225 -21.86 6.91 -10.36
N VAL A 226 -20.67 6.99 -10.97
CA VAL A 226 -20.51 7.08 -12.43
C VAL A 226 -20.76 5.72 -13.09
N MET A 227 -20.34 4.63 -12.46
CA MET A 227 -20.60 3.25 -12.91
C MET A 227 -22.08 2.88 -12.85
N GLU A 228 -22.82 3.39 -11.86
CA GLU A 228 -24.27 3.20 -11.71
C GLU A 228 -25.10 4.13 -12.62
N ASP A 229 -24.49 5.15 -13.22
CA ASP A 229 -25.17 6.09 -14.10
C ASP A 229 -25.36 5.48 -15.51
N GLY A 230 -26.63 5.32 -15.92
CA GLY A 230 -27.00 4.81 -17.23
C GLY A 230 -27.23 5.89 -18.30
N SER A 231 -26.95 7.17 -17.99
CA SER A 231 -27.06 8.27 -18.95
C SER A 231 -25.85 8.36 -19.89
N GLU A 232 -25.87 9.33 -20.81
CA GLU A 232 -24.75 9.64 -21.72
C GLU A 232 -23.44 10.01 -20.98
N ARG A 233 -23.51 10.35 -19.69
CA ARG A 233 -22.35 10.63 -18.83
C ARG A 233 -21.96 9.44 -17.94
N GLY A 234 -22.60 8.30 -18.15
CA GLY A 234 -22.35 7.06 -17.45
C GLY A 234 -21.04 6.40 -17.86
N TYR A 235 -20.52 5.53 -16.99
CA TYR A 235 -19.25 4.86 -17.21
C TYR A 235 -19.22 4.06 -18.52
N GLN A 236 -20.29 3.30 -18.83
CA GLN A 236 -20.37 2.49 -20.05
C GLN A 236 -20.36 3.38 -21.31
N GLU A 237 -21.12 4.47 -21.28
CA GLU A 237 -21.21 5.40 -22.41
C GLU A 237 -19.88 6.10 -22.65
N ILE A 238 -19.16 6.51 -21.60
CA ILE A 238 -17.82 7.09 -21.74
C ILE A 238 -16.82 6.03 -22.19
N ALA A 239 -16.81 4.83 -21.59
CA ALA A 239 -15.89 3.74 -21.95
C ALA A 239 -15.97 3.38 -23.45
N SER A 240 -17.17 3.37 -24.03
CA SER A 240 -17.41 3.05 -25.44
C SER A 240 -16.80 4.02 -26.46
N TYR A 241 -16.38 5.24 -26.06
CA TYR A 241 -15.73 6.18 -26.99
C TYR A 241 -14.38 5.66 -27.49
N HIS A 242 -13.69 4.86 -26.69
CA HIS A 242 -12.34 4.40 -27.02
C HIS A 242 -12.35 3.20 -27.97
N GLY A 243 -13.15 2.18 -27.67
CA GLY A 243 -13.06 0.88 -28.36
C GLY A 243 -14.43 0.38 -28.81
N LEU A 244 -14.89 -0.69 -28.17
CA LEU A 244 -16.20 -1.26 -28.40
C LEU A 244 -17.23 -0.76 -27.37
N PRO A 245 -18.52 -0.63 -27.74
CA PRO A 245 -19.05 -0.68 -29.11
C PRO A 245 -18.54 0.49 -29.96
N ALA A 246 -18.18 0.20 -31.21
CA ALA A 246 -17.66 1.19 -32.16
C ALA A 246 -18.74 2.25 -32.47
N LYS A 247 -18.42 3.53 -32.22
CA LYS A 247 -19.36 4.66 -32.38
C LYS A 247 -19.21 5.43 -33.69
N TYR A 248 -18.12 5.24 -34.43
CA TYR A 248 -17.91 5.91 -35.70
C TYR A 248 -18.31 4.99 -36.86
N ASN A 249 -19.20 5.47 -37.74
CA ASN A 249 -19.54 4.78 -38.98
C ASN A 249 -18.87 5.53 -40.14
N THR A 250 -18.07 4.82 -40.92
CA THR A 250 -17.48 5.35 -42.14
C THR A 250 -18.55 5.57 -43.22
N PRO A 251 -18.28 6.40 -44.24
CA PRO A 251 -19.23 6.60 -45.35
C PRO A 251 -19.63 5.31 -46.09
N ASP A 252 -18.79 4.27 -46.04
CA ASP A 252 -19.04 2.93 -46.59
C ASP A 252 -19.74 1.98 -45.61
N GLY A 253 -20.14 2.47 -44.43
CA GLY A 253 -20.97 1.74 -43.47
C GLY A 253 -20.22 0.78 -42.54
N GLN A 254 -18.88 0.87 -42.46
CA GLN A 254 -18.09 0.10 -41.51
C GLN A 254 -18.04 0.83 -40.16
N SER A 255 -18.26 0.10 -39.07
CA SER A 255 -18.11 0.66 -37.72
C SER A 255 -16.65 0.56 -37.26
N MET A 256 -16.09 1.68 -36.80
CA MET A 256 -14.73 1.79 -36.29
C MET A 256 -14.72 2.42 -34.89
N ALA A 257 -13.70 2.06 -34.10
CA ALA A 257 -13.42 2.71 -32.84
C ALA A 257 -13.05 4.19 -33.06
N CYS A 258 -13.51 5.09 -32.17
CA CYS A 258 -13.26 6.53 -32.33
C CYS A 258 -11.88 6.96 -31.79
N CYS A 259 -11.16 6.09 -31.09
CA CYS A 259 -9.84 6.42 -30.55
C CYS A 259 -8.85 6.74 -31.68
N LEU A 260 -8.05 7.77 -31.47
CA LEU A 260 -7.01 8.19 -32.41
C LEU A 260 -5.66 7.71 -31.88
N HIS A 261 -5.01 6.82 -32.63
CA HIS A 261 -3.69 6.22 -32.35
C HIS A 261 -2.85 6.19 -33.63
N GLY A 262 -1.52 6.22 -33.50
CA GLY A 262 -0.57 6.25 -34.61
C GLY A 262 -0.62 7.55 -35.41
N MET A 263 -1.03 8.65 -34.78
CA MET A 263 -1.29 9.93 -35.42
C MET A 263 -0.97 11.08 -34.47
N ALA A 264 -0.49 12.20 -35.02
CA ALA A 264 -0.12 13.39 -34.26
C ALA A 264 -1.24 13.98 -33.37
N ASN A 265 -2.51 13.61 -33.58
CA ASN A 265 -3.63 14.04 -32.74
C ASN A 265 -3.98 13.06 -31.60
N PHE A 266 -3.22 11.98 -31.42
CA PHE A 266 -3.32 11.02 -30.30
C PHE A 266 -3.42 11.70 -28.93
N PRO A 267 -2.49 12.59 -28.50
CA PRO A 267 -2.53 13.12 -27.15
C PRO A 267 -3.69 14.12 -26.96
N HIS A 268 -4.14 14.76 -28.04
CA HIS A 268 -5.30 15.66 -28.03
C HIS A 268 -6.59 14.89 -27.72
N TRP A 269 -6.83 13.79 -28.42
CA TRP A 269 -8.03 12.98 -28.23
C TRP A 269 -8.07 12.38 -26.82
N HIS A 270 -6.95 11.83 -26.35
CA HIS A 270 -6.85 11.23 -25.02
C HIS A 270 -6.93 12.25 -23.86
N ARG A 271 -6.44 13.48 -24.06
CA ARG A 271 -6.64 14.59 -23.12
C ARG A 271 -8.13 14.91 -22.94
N LEU A 272 -8.88 15.03 -24.05
CA LEU A 272 -10.32 15.24 -24.01
C LEU A 272 -11.05 14.05 -23.39
N TYR A 273 -10.61 12.83 -23.71
CA TYR A 273 -11.22 11.61 -23.20
C TYR A 273 -11.07 11.47 -21.68
N THR A 274 -9.87 11.73 -21.17
CA THR A 274 -9.60 11.77 -19.71
C THR A 274 -10.42 12.87 -19.04
N LYS A 275 -10.56 14.02 -19.70
CA LYS A 275 -11.36 15.14 -19.19
C LYS A 275 -12.85 14.80 -19.11
N GLN A 276 -13.39 14.06 -20.08
CA GLN A 276 -14.78 13.62 -20.08
C GLN A 276 -15.12 12.71 -18.87
N MET A 277 -14.24 11.75 -18.55
CA MET A 277 -14.41 10.93 -17.33
C MET A 277 -14.23 11.76 -16.06
N GLU A 278 -13.30 12.71 -16.06
CA GLU A 278 -13.07 13.61 -14.92
C GLU A 278 -14.31 14.46 -14.62
N ASP A 279 -14.96 15.02 -15.64
CA ASP A 279 -16.20 15.78 -15.48
C ASP A 279 -17.33 14.92 -14.94
N ALA A 280 -17.44 13.66 -15.38
CA ALA A 280 -18.42 12.72 -14.82
C ALA A 280 -18.16 12.46 -13.32
N LEU A 281 -16.91 12.26 -12.92
CA LEU A 281 -16.54 12.08 -11.52
C LEU A 281 -16.85 13.33 -10.68
N VAL A 282 -16.53 14.52 -11.18
CA VAL A 282 -16.80 15.80 -10.49
C VAL A 282 -18.31 15.99 -10.30
N LEU A 283 -19.13 15.69 -11.32
CA LEU A 283 -20.59 15.74 -11.22
C LEU A 283 -21.16 14.79 -10.16
N LYS A 284 -20.44 13.70 -9.84
CA LYS A 284 -20.80 12.75 -8.79
C LYS A 284 -20.13 13.03 -7.44
N GLY A 285 -19.45 14.18 -7.30
CA GLY A 285 -18.90 14.68 -6.04
C GLY A 285 -17.42 14.41 -5.82
N ALA A 286 -16.66 14.03 -6.85
CA ALA A 286 -15.20 13.96 -6.75
C ALA A 286 -14.61 15.36 -6.51
N ARG A 287 -13.73 15.46 -5.50
CA ARG A 287 -13.05 16.70 -5.10
C ARG A 287 -11.68 16.85 -5.76
N LEU A 288 -11.16 15.79 -6.34
CA LEU A 288 -9.92 15.78 -7.10
C LEU A 288 -10.21 15.43 -8.55
N GLY A 289 -9.34 15.92 -9.43
CA GLY A 289 -9.22 15.36 -10.77
C GLY A 289 -8.72 13.92 -10.72
N ILE A 290 -8.74 13.24 -11.87
CA ILE A 290 -8.30 11.85 -11.95
C ILE A 290 -6.83 11.76 -11.48
N PRO A 291 -6.49 10.90 -10.50
CA PRO A 291 -5.11 10.79 -10.05
C PRO A 291 -4.23 10.20 -11.15
N TYR A 292 -2.98 10.65 -11.25
CA TYR A 292 -2.02 10.08 -12.19
C TYR A 292 -1.18 8.99 -11.52
N TRP A 293 -0.97 7.89 -12.23
CA TRP A 293 0.01 6.87 -11.85
C TRP A 293 1.34 7.15 -12.55
N ASP A 294 2.33 7.63 -11.79
CA ASP A 294 3.66 7.93 -12.33
C ASP A 294 4.47 6.65 -12.55
N TRP A 295 4.25 6.02 -13.69
CA TRP A 295 4.93 4.80 -14.13
C TRP A 295 6.36 5.06 -14.63
N THR A 296 6.84 6.31 -14.65
CA THR A 296 8.24 6.63 -14.99
C THR A 296 9.22 6.35 -13.85
N VAL A 297 8.70 6.25 -12.62
CA VAL A 297 9.45 5.89 -11.42
C VAL A 297 9.33 4.37 -11.19
N PRO A 298 10.39 3.65 -10.79
CA PRO A 298 10.30 2.21 -10.50
C PRO A 298 9.23 1.88 -9.46
N PHE A 299 8.43 0.84 -9.71
CA PHE A 299 7.40 0.34 -8.81
C PHE A 299 7.41 -1.20 -8.77
N GLN A 300 7.02 -1.78 -7.63
CA GLN A 300 7.04 -3.24 -7.41
C GLN A 300 5.64 -3.87 -7.54
N SER A 301 4.60 -3.05 -7.59
CA SER A 301 3.21 -3.49 -7.72
C SER A 301 2.39 -2.37 -8.36
N LEU A 302 1.22 -2.73 -8.89
CA LEU A 302 0.23 -1.74 -9.33
C LEU A 302 -0.25 -0.87 -8.15
N PRO A 303 -0.73 0.36 -8.38
CA PRO A 303 -1.19 1.24 -7.32
C PRO A 303 -2.22 0.59 -6.38
N HIS A 304 -2.15 0.91 -5.09
CA HIS A 304 -3.07 0.36 -4.08
C HIS A 304 -4.55 0.63 -4.45
N LEU A 305 -4.83 1.83 -4.99
CA LEU A 305 -6.16 2.25 -5.42
C LEU A 305 -6.82 1.23 -6.36
N VAL A 306 -6.06 0.53 -7.19
CA VAL A 306 -6.59 -0.42 -8.19
C VAL A 306 -6.41 -1.88 -7.82
N THR A 307 -5.70 -2.20 -6.74
CA THR A 307 -5.40 -3.59 -6.31
C THR A 307 -6.16 -4.05 -5.09
N ASP A 308 -6.72 -3.11 -4.31
CA ASP A 308 -7.59 -3.45 -3.19
C ASP A 308 -8.86 -4.14 -3.68
N THR A 309 -9.16 -5.32 -3.14
CA THR A 309 -10.29 -6.17 -3.51
C THR A 309 -11.56 -5.83 -2.73
N ASP A 310 -11.45 -5.10 -1.62
CA ASP A 310 -12.58 -4.82 -0.74
C ASP A 310 -13.38 -3.60 -1.23
N ASN A 311 -14.63 -3.83 -1.66
CA ASN A 311 -15.61 -2.81 -2.08
C ASN A 311 -15.01 -1.67 -2.96
N ASN A 312 -14.17 -2.04 -3.92
CA ASN A 312 -13.36 -1.09 -4.66
C ASN A 312 -13.77 -0.98 -6.14
N PRO A 313 -14.38 0.14 -6.57
CA PRO A 313 -14.78 0.33 -7.98
C PRO A 313 -13.59 0.51 -8.94
N PHE A 314 -12.37 0.73 -8.42
CA PHE A 314 -11.16 0.80 -9.24
C PHE A 314 -10.53 -0.58 -9.51
N TYR A 315 -11.01 -1.64 -8.86
CA TYR A 315 -10.43 -2.98 -8.97
C TYR A 315 -10.65 -3.59 -10.36
N GLN A 316 -11.87 -3.46 -10.90
CA GLN A 316 -12.29 -3.98 -12.20
C GLN A 316 -13.50 -3.18 -12.70
N GLY A 317 -13.69 -3.10 -14.02
CA GLY A 317 -14.87 -2.49 -14.63
C GLY A 317 -15.78 -3.51 -15.28
N ASP A 318 -17.06 -3.19 -15.40
CA ASP A 318 -18.03 -3.99 -16.15
C ASP A 318 -17.96 -3.69 -17.64
N VAL A 319 -18.03 -4.72 -18.48
CA VAL A 319 -18.21 -4.62 -19.93
C VAL A 319 -19.62 -5.12 -20.25
N ALA A 320 -20.61 -4.24 -20.12
CA ALA A 320 -22.02 -4.64 -20.03
C ALA A 320 -22.50 -5.43 -21.27
N PHE A 321 -22.12 -4.99 -22.47
CA PHE A 321 -22.53 -5.62 -23.73
C PHE A 321 -21.91 -7.01 -23.96
N MET A 322 -20.81 -7.34 -23.27
CA MET A 322 -20.18 -8.66 -23.30
C MET A 322 -20.54 -9.53 -22.09
N ASN A 323 -21.32 -8.98 -21.13
CA ASN A 323 -21.66 -9.63 -19.87
C ASN A 323 -20.42 -10.19 -19.13
N THR A 324 -19.36 -9.40 -19.06
CA THR A 324 -18.08 -9.77 -18.43
C THR A 324 -17.48 -8.58 -17.68
N LYS A 325 -16.39 -8.83 -16.95
CA LYS A 325 -15.61 -7.79 -16.25
C LYS A 325 -14.21 -7.69 -16.86
N THR A 326 -13.58 -6.53 -16.71
CA THR A 326 -12.18 -6.39 -17.06
C THR A 326 -11.30 -7.23 -16.16
N SER A 327 -10.13 -7.60 -16.66
CA SER A 327 -9.11 -8.31 -15.89
C SER A 327 -7.73 -7.78 -16.26
N ARG A 328 -6.78 -8.01 -15.36
CA ARG A 328 -5.38 -7.60 -15.53
C ARG A 328 -4.51 -8.82 -15.33
N ASP A 329 -3.54 -9.01 -16.21
CA ASP A 329 -2.55 -10.08 -16.17
C ASP A 329 -1.14 -9.47 -16.27
N PRO A 330 -0.67 -8.75 -15.23
CA PRO A 330 0.54 -7.95 -15.36
C PRO A 330 1.77 -8.82 -15.60
N VAL A 331 2.50 -8.55 -16.69
CA VAL A 331 3.69 -9.33 -17.03
C VAL A 331 4.84 -9.00 -16.08
N PRO A 332 5.71 -9.96 -15.71
CA PRO A 332 6.78 -9.72 -14.74
C PRO A 332 7.73 -8.57 -15.11
N ASN A 333 7.98 -8.34 -16.41
CA ASN A 333 8.82 -7.26 -16.91
C ASN A 333 8.35 -5.86 -16.46
N LEU A 334 7.05 -5.70 -16.18
CA LEU A 334 6.49 -4.47 -15.65
C LEU A 334 7.14 -4.02 -14.33
N PHE A 335 7.58 -4.98 -13.50
CA PHE A 335 8.11 -4.73 -12.16
C PHE A 335 9.62 -4.99 -12.04
N GLN A 336 10.27 -5.45 -13.11
CA GLN A 336 11.69 -5.82 -13.11
C GLN A 336 12.64 -4.63 -13.38
N ASP A 337 12.11 -3.41 -13.36
CA ASP A 337 12.91 -2.20 -13.56
C ASP A 337 13.77 -1.84 -12.32
N PRO A 338 15.07 -1.52 -12.49
CA PRO A 338 15.83 -1.49 -13.75
C PRO A 338 16.58 -2.80 -14.01
N GLN A 339 16.18 -3.58 -15.03
CA GLN A 339 16.95 -4.74 -15.51
C GLN A 339 18.15 -4.32 -16.37
N TYR A 340 18.09 -3.15 -17.00
CA TYR A 340 19.13 -2.59 -17.87
C TYR A 340 19.30 -1.08 -17.59
N GLY A 341 20.41 -0.66 -16.97
CA GLY A 341 20.74 0.75 -16.69
C GLY A 341 20.51 1.19 -15.24
N GLU A 342 20.82 2.45 -14.93
CA GLU A 342 20.61 3.03 -13.59
C GLU A 342 19.15 3.45 -13.32
N LYS A 343 18.33 3.55 -14.38
CA LYS A 343 16.96 4.07 -14.35
C LYS A 343 15.99 3.14 -15.10
N SER A 344 14.71 3.22 -14.75
CA SER A 344 13.61 2.43 -15.33
C SER A 344 13.59 2.49 -16.88
N PHE A 345 13.13 1.42 -17.52
CA PHE A 345 12.78 1.41 -18.96
C PHE A 345 11.87 2.59 -19.31
N PHE A 346 10.80 2.79 -18.55
CA PHE A 346 9.86 3.89 -18.76
C PHE A 346 10.52 5.26 -18.61
N TYR A 347 11.38 5.43 -17.60
CA TYR A 347 12.14 6.67 -17.43
C TYR A 347 12.96 7.01 -18.68
N ARG A 348 13.67 6.02 -19.24
CA ARG A 348 14.54 6.22 -20.40
C ARG A 348 13.74 6.54 -21.67
N GLN A 349 12.64 5.84 -21.91
CA GLN A 349 11.78 6.09 -23.08
C GLN A 349 11.12 7.46 -23.02
N VAL A 350 10.58 7.84 -21.85
CA VAL A 350 9.97 9.16 -21.65
C VAL A 350 11.02 10.26 -21.72
N LEU A 351 12.21 10.06 -21.16
CA LEU A 351 13.30 11.03 -21.29
C LEU A 351 13.66 11.29 -22.76
N PHE A 352 13.76 10.22 -23.56
CA PHE A 352 14.03 10.37 -25.00
C PHE A 352 12.90 11.08 -25.75
N ALA A 353 11.63 10.86 -25.37
CA ALA A 353 10.53 11.65 -25.89
C ALA A 353 10.69 13.13 -25.52
N LEU A 354 11.01 13.44 -24.26
CA LEU A 354 11.20 14.81 -23.77
C LEU A 354 12.39 15.55 -24.39
N GLU A 355 13.38 14.83 -24.93
CA GLU A 355 14.50 15.41 -25.68
C GLU A 355 14.09 15.95 -27.06
N GLN A 356 12.95 15.49 -27.61
CA GLN A 356 12.50 15.92 -28.93
C GLN A 356 11.98 17.35 -28.89
N THR A 357 12.48 18.20 -29.79
CA THR A 357 12.02 19.59 -29.92
C THR A 357 10.85 19.74 -30.86
N ASP A 358 10.72 18.85 -31.85
CA ASP A 358 9.59 18.82 -32.76
C ASP A 358 8.44 18.01 -32.15
N TYR A 359 7.21 18.49 -32.34
CA TYR A 359 6.02 17.87 -31.78
C TYR A 359 5.74 16.47 -32.36
N CYS A 360 5.94 16.28 -33.66
CA CYS A 360 5.68 15.00 -34.31
C CYS A 360 6.73 13.96 -33.92
N ASP A 361 7.98 14.37 -33.74
CA ASP A 361 9.04 13.48 -33.23
C ASP A 361 8.77 13.10 -31.76
N PHE A 362 8.33 14.06 -30.93
CA PHE A 362 7.89 13.80 -29.56
C PHE A 362 6.75 12.78 -29.51
N GLU A 363 5.70 12.99 -30.33
CA GLU A 363 4.45 12.24 -30.26
C GLU A 363 4.67 10.75 -30.52
N ILE A 364 5.52 10.38 -31.47
CA ILE A 364 5.84 8.98 -31.77
C ILE A 364 6.50 8.29 -30.57
N GLN A 365 7.52 8.89 -29.97
CA GLN A 365 8.22 8.30 -28.81
C GLN A 365 7.29 8.22 -27.59
N PHE A 366 6.45 9.23 -27.44
CA PHE A 366 5.49 9.37 -26.38
C PHE A 366 4.37 8.32 -26.45
N GLU A 367 3.74 8.12 -27.62
CA GLU A 367 2.70 7.10 -27.82
C GLU A 367 3.25 5.68 -27.65
N MET A 368 4.47 5.42 -28.14
CA MET A 368 5.09 4.11 -27.97
C MET A 368 5.39 3.79 -26.49
N SER A 369 5.81 4.79 -25.72
CA SER A 369 6.00 4.66 -24.27
C SER A 369 4.69 4.36 -23.54
N HIS A 370 3.60 5.02 -23.97
CA HIS A 370 2.24 4.78 -23.49
C HIS A 370 1.79 3.34 -23.73
N ASN A 371 1.99 2.83 -24.96
CA ASN A 371 1.55 1.48 -25.36
C ASN A 371 2.18 0.35 -24.54
N ALA A 372 3.38 0.58 -23.99
CA ALA A 372 4.05 -0.39 -23.13
C ALA A 372 3.24 -0.69 -21.86
N ILE A 373 2.58 0.31 -21.24
CA ILE A 373 1.74 0.10 -20.06
C ILE A 373 0.50 -0.71 -20.41
N HIS A 374 -0.17 -0.38 -21.50
CA HIS A 374 -1.32 -1.13 -22.00
C HIS A 374 -1.01 -2.62 -22.15
N SER A 375 0.08 -2.91 -22.86
CA SER A 375 0.55 -4.27 -23.10
C SER A 375 0.90 -5.00 -21.80
N TRP A 376 1.73 -4.39 -20.96
CA TRP A 376 2.28 -5.06 -19.78
C TRP A 376 1.31 -5.20 -18.62
N VAL A 377 0.31 -4.32 -18.50
CA VAL A 377 -0.74 -4.45 -17.48
C VAL A 377 -1.81 -5.45 -17.91
N GLY A 378 -2.21 -5.42 -19.18
CA GLY A 378 -3.26 -6.30 -19.69
C GLY A 378 -2.80 -7.73 -19.94
N GLY A 379 -1.53 -7.91 -20.31
CA GLY A 379 -0.92 -9.21 -20.57
C GLY A 379 -1.71 -10.00 -21.61
N SER A 380 -1.95 -11.28 -21.31
CA SER A 380 -2.62 -12.21 -22.23
C SER A 380 -4.14 -12.15 -22.17
N SER A 381 -4.72 -11.36 -21.25
CA SER A 381 -6.16 -11.38 -21.03
C SER A 381 -6.95 -10.64 -22.13
N PRO A 382 -8.05 -11.21 -22.64
CA PRO A 382 -8.83 -10.62 -23.73
C PRO A 382 -9.60 -9.35 -23.33
N TYR A 383 -10.10 -9.26 -22.10
CA TYR A 383 -10.88 -8.13 -21.59
C TYR A 383 -10.02 -7.24 -20.69
N SER A 384 -8.92 -6.71 -21.23
CA SER A 384 -7.87 -6.09 -20.43
C SER A 384 -7.34 -4.81 -21.06
N MET A 385 -6.36 -4.20 -20.39
CA MET A 385 -5.67 -3.04 -20.90
C MET A 385 -4.87 -3.30 -22.20
N SER A 386 -4.57 -4.55 -22.55
CA SER A 386 -3.76 -4.90 -23.72
C SER A 386 -4.57 -4.89 -25.02
N THR A 387 -5.89 -4.72 -24.96
CA THR A 387 -6.75 -4.70 -26.14
C THR A 387 -7.41 -3.33 -26.32
N LEU A 388 -7.38 -2.83 -27.56
CA LEU A 388 -8.02 -1.56 -27.91
C LEU A 388 -9.53 -1.57 -27.62
N HIS A 389 -10.15 -2.74 -27.79
CA HIS A 389 -11.59 -2.93 -27.63
C HIS A 389 -12.09 -2.67 -26.21
N TYR A 390 -11.31 -3.06 -25.19
CA TYR A 390 -11.79 -3.12 -23.81
C TYR A 390 -10.96 -2.30 -22.82
N THR A 391 -9.81 -1.77 -23.22
CA THR A 391 -8.90 -1.09 -22.28
C THR A 391 -9.54 0.05 -21.49
N SER A 392 -10.44 0.84 -22.10
CA SER A 392 -11.14 1.95 -21.45
C SER A 392 -12.15 1.52 -20.39
N TYR A 393 -12.56 0.25 -20.36
CA TYR A 393 -13.46 -0.25 -19.32
C TYR A 393 -12.71 -0.50 -18.01
N ASP A 394 -11.39 -0.63 -18.03
CA ASP A 394 -10.60 -0.80 -16.82
C ASP A 394 -10.33 0.56 -16.15
N PRO A 395 -10.70 0.79 -14.88
CA PRO A 395 -10.46 2.07 -14.21
C PRO A 395 -8.99 2.53 -14.19
N LEU A 396 -8.04 1.60 -14.28
CA LEU A 396 -6.60 1.91 -14.35
C LEU A 396 -6.23 2.66 -15.65
N PHE A 397 -7.03 2.51 -16.72
CA PHE A 397 -6.90 3.27 -17.95
C PHE A 397 -6.81 4.78 -17.68
N TYR A 398 -7.70 5.30 -16.84
CA TYR A 398 -7.77 6.73 -16.59
C TYR A 398 -6.61 7.24 -15.73
N LEU A 399 -6.09 6.42 -14.81
CA LEU A 399 -4.88 6.74 -14.05
C LEU A 399 -3.64 6.79 -14.96
N HIS A 400 -3.56 5.84 -15.88
CA HIS A 400 -2.50 5.79 -16.89
C HIS A 400 -2.55 7.03 -17.79
N HIS A 401 -3.72 7.34 -18.36
CA HIS A 401 -3.92 8.47 -19.25
C HIS A 401 -3.79 9.83 -18.56
N SER A 402 -4.11 9.91 -17.27
CA SER A 402 -3.79 11.09 -16.48
C SER A 402 -2.28 11.32 -16.37
N ASN A 403 -1.46 10.27 -16.32
CA ASN A 403 0.00 10.42 -16.33
C ASN A 403 0.52 10.74 -17.74
N THR A 404 -0.04 10.11 -18.77
CA THR A 404 0.24 10.44 -20.17
C THR A 404 0.00 11.93 -20.43
N ASP A 405 -1.18 12.45 -20.10
CA ASP A 405 -1.50 13.87 -20.23
C ASP A 405 -0.56 14.79 -19.40
N ARG A 406 -0.18 14.36 -18.20
CA ARG A 406 0.81 15.06 -17.37
C ARG A 406 2.17 15.15 -18.05
N LEU A 407 2.65 14.06 -18.65
CA LEU A 407 3.94 14.02 -19.36
C LEU A 407 3.92 14.94 -20.59
N TRP A 408 2.80 15.01 -21.31
CA TRP A 408 2.66 15.99 -22.38
C TRP A 408 2.67 17.43 -21.85
N ALA A 409 1.99 17.70 -20.73
CA ALA A 409 2.06 19.02 -20.08
C ALA A 409 3.47 19.38 -19.58
N ILE A 410 4.28 18.39 -19.18
CA ILE A 410 5.70 18.60 -18.83
C ILE A 410 6.52 18.99 -20.06
N TRP A 411 6.28 18.37 -21.21
CA TRP A 411 6.97 18.75 -22.45
C TRP A 411 6.59 20.16 -22.95
N GLN A 412 5.36 20.60 -22.69
CA GLN A 412 4.88 21.94 -23.05
C GLN A 412 5.48 23.07 -22.20
N ALA A 413 6.03 22.76 -21.02
CA ALA A 413 6.55 23.72 -20.05
C ALA A 413 8.05 23.99 -20.26
#